data_AF-A0A919JB23-F1
#
_entry.id   AF-A0A919JB23-F1
#
_cell.length_a   1.000
_cell.length_b   1.000
_cell.length_c   1.000
_cell.angle_alpha   90.00
_cell.angle_beta   90.00
_cell.angle_gamma   90.00
#
_symmetry.space_group_name_H-M   'P 1'
#
loop_
_entity.id
_entity.type
_entity.pdbx_description
1 polymer ?
#
loop_
_entity_poly.entity_id
_entity_poly.type
_entity_poly.pdbx_seq_one_letter_code
_entity_poly.pdbx_strand_id
1 'polypeptide(L)'
;MPVAIYGASDDLIEVDGDIYEEFNHNDDEPALLGFSDGTVLKVTFDQDGIWRITPVVTGSATFTHEFGQDDKRHSDKATLTGDVRWVVYGSAMASAK
;
A
#
# COMPACT_ATOMS: atom_id res chain seq x y z
N MET A 1 9.28 -12.34 -7.47
CA MET A 1 9.66 -10.92 -7.42
C MET A 1 9.00 -10.26 -6.23
N PRO A 2 9.67 -9.34 -5.51
CA PRO A 2 9.02 -8.58 -4.44
C PRO A 2 7.72 -7.91 -4.92
N VAL A 3 6.76 -7.72 -4.03
CA VAL A 3 5.52 -6.98 -4.33
C VAL A 3 5.76 -5.51 -3.98
N ALA A 4 5.67 -4.63 -4.97
CA ALA A 4 5.77 -3.19 -4.81
C ALA A 4 4.38 -2.56 -4.75
N ILE A 5 4.23 -1.53 -3.90
CA ILE A 5 2.99 -0.78 -3.71
C ILE A 5 3.31 0.71 -3.81
N TYR A 6 2.55 1.42 -4.64
CA TYR A 6 2.65 2.88 -4.83
C TYR A 6 1.34 3.42 -5.42
N GLY A 7 1.11 4.72 -5.34
CA GLY A 7 0.08 5.39 -6.12
C GLY A 7 0.58 5.76 -7.51
N ALA A 8 -0.24 5.49 -8.52
CA ALA A 8 0.07 5.72 -9.94
C ALA A 8 -0.60 6.98 -10.51
N SER A 9 -1.73 7.38 -9.93
CA SER A 9 -2.46 8.64 -10.18
C SER A 9 -3.05 9.14 -8.85
N ASP A 10 -3.75 10.27 -8.84
CA ASP A 10 -4.46 10.82 -7.67
C ASP A 10 -5.63 9.97 -7.14
N ASP A 11 -6.06 8.96 -7.89
CA ASP A 11 -7.19 8.08 -7.56
C ASP A 11 -6.86 6.57 -7.71
N LEU A 12 -5.58 6.23 -7.93
CA LEU A 12 -5.19 4.87 -8.30
C LEU A 12 -4.00 4.36 -7.50
N ILE A 13 -4.21 3.23 -6.80
CA ILE A 13 -3.17 2.48 -6.10
C ILE A 13 -2.75 1.31 -6.98
N GLU A 14 -1.45 1.15 -7.21
CA GLU A 14 -0.86 0.09 -8.02
C GLU A 14 -0.10 -0.91 -7.14
N VAL A 15 -0.27 -2.19 -7.46
CA VAL A 15 0.47 -3.31 -6.90
C VAL A 15 1.16 -4.02 -8.06
N ASP A 16 2.50 -4.09 -8.03
CA ASP A 16 3.31 -4.68 -9.11
C ASP A 16 4.34 -5.69 -8.56
N GLY A 17 4.74 -6.66 -9.38
CA GLY A 17 5.69 -7.73 -9.01
C GLY A 17 5.09 -9.13 -9.08
N ASP A 18 5.19 -9.91 -7.99
CA ASP A 18 4.57 -11.26 -7.93
C ASP A 18 3.04 -11.22 -7.89
N ILE A 19 2.47 -10.05 -7.60
CA ILE A 19 1.06 -9.73 -7.74
C ILE A 19 0.98 -8.49 -8.63
N TYR A 20 0.06 -8.50 -9.59
CA TYR A 20 -0.24 -7.37 -10.45
C TYR A 20 -1.72 -7.02 -10.33
N GLU A 21 -2.03 -5.84 -9.79
CA GLU A 21 -3.40 -5.36 -9.58
C GLU A 21 -3.44 -3.83 -9.44
N GLU A 22 -4.58 -3.23 -9.78
CA GLU A 22 -4.85 -1.81 -9.58
C GLU A 22 -6.15 -1.63 -8.77
N PHE A 23 -6.09 -0.79 -7.75
CA PHE A 23 -7.24 -0.45 -6.92
C PHE A 23 -7.61 1.02 -7.09
N ASN A 24 -8.83 1.27 -7.58
CA ASN A 24 -9.42 2.60 -7.59
C ASN A 24 -9.68 3.05 -6.14
N HIS A 25 -9.24 4.26 -5.81
CA HIS A 25 -9.40 4.89 -4.53
C HIS A 25 -10.09 6.24 -4.70
N ASN A 26 -11.39 6.27 -4.40
CA ASN A 26 -12.27 7.41 -4.70
C ASN A 26 -12.73 8.17 -3.45
N ASP A 27 -12.10 7.99 -2.29
CA ASP A 27 -12.68 8.36 -0.99
C ASP A 27 -11.82 9.32 -0.15
N ASP A 28 -12.49 9.98 0.82
CA ASP A 28 -11.89 10.75 1.92
C ASP A 28 -11.27 9.85 3.02
N GLU A 29 -11.50 8.54 2.94
CA GLU A 29 -11.11 7.56 3.96
C GLU A 29 -9.85 6.78 3.54
N PRO A 30 -9.00 6.34 4.48
CA PRO A 30 -7.81 5.56 4.15
C PRO A 30 -8.13 4.22 3.48
N ALA A 31 -7.38 3.85 2.45
CA ALA A 31 -7.36 2.50 1.93
C ALA A 31 -6.56 1.56 2.85
N LEU A 32 -7.04 0.33 3.01
CA LEU A 32 -6.32 -0.75 3.68
C LEU A 32 -6.04 -1.88 2.69
N LEU A 33 -4.76 -2.19 2.52
CA LEU A 33 -4.30 -3.33 1.74
C LEU A 33 -3.87 -4.46 2.68
N GLY A 34 -4.61 -5.57 2.67
CA GLY A 34 -4.28 -6.78 3.42
C GLY A 34 -3.58 -7.80 2.55
N PHE A 35 -2.49 -8.38 3.04
CA PHE A 35 -1.65 -9.33 2.30
C PHE A 35 -1.65 -10.72 2.95
N SER A 36 -1.37 -11.75 2.15
CA SER A 36 -1.41 -13.15 2.58
C SER A 36 -0.42 -13.54 3.66
N ASP A 37 0.65 -12.76 3.85
CA ASP A 37 1.65 -12.96 4.88
C ASP A 37 1.22 -12.41 6.26
N GLY A 38 0.05 -11.75 6.32
CA GLY A 38 -0.49 -11.08 7.49
C GLY A 38 -0.20 -9.57 7.55
N THR A 39 0.54 -9.01 6.59
CA THR A 39 0.80 -7.57 6.55
C THR A 39 -0.47 -6.81 6.19
N VAL A 40 -0.70 -5.67 6.87
CA VAL A 40 -1.74 -4.70 6.50
C VAL A 40 -1.09 -3.34 6.33
N LEU A 41 -1.23 -2.75 5.15
CA LEU A 41 -0.76 -1.40 4.83
C LEU A 41 -1.95 -0.45 4.75
N LYS A 42 -1.80 0.73 5.34
CA LYS A 42 -2.71 1.86 5.14
C LYS A 42 -2.14 2.78 4.09
N VAL A 43 -2.95 3.10 3.08
CA VAL A 43 -2.61 3.98 1.96
C VAL A 43 -3.54 5.19 2.00
N THR A 44 -2.97 6.40 1.96
CA THR A 44 -3.72 7.66 2.00
C THR A 44 -3.12 8.65 1.02
N PHE A 45 -3.96 9.37 0.28
CA PHE A 45 -3.53 10.54 -0.48
C PHE A 45 -3.59 11.77 0.43
N ASP A 46 -2.44 12.39 0.73
CA ASP A 46 -2.37 13.49 1.68
C ASP A 46 -2.70 14.86 1.04
N GLN A 47 -2.77 15.90 1.88
CA GLN A 47 -3.12 17.26 1.45
C GLN A 47 -2.06 17.91 0.54
N ASP A 48 -0.84 17.37 0.53
CA ASP A 48 0.25 17.82 -0.33
C ASP A 48 0.22 17.10 -1.71
N GLY A 49 -0.78 16.24 -1.93
CA GLY A 49 -0.92 15.46 -3.16
C GLY A 49 0.07 14.31 -3.24
N ILE A 50 0.48 13.75 -2.09
CA ILE A 50 1.43 12.65 -2.01
C ILE A 50 0.74 11.41 -1.43
N TRP A 51 0.89 10.27 -2.09
CA TRP A 51 0.49 8.98 -1.53
C TRP A 51 1.42 8.58 -0.39
N ARG A 52 0.84 8.36 0.78
CA ARG A 52 1.52 7.86 1.97
C ARG A 52 1.16 6.42 2.23
N ILE A 53 2.17 5.59 2.49
CA ILE A 53 1.99 4.17 2.78
C ILE A 53 2.58 3.87 4.14
N THR A 54 1.75 3.36 5.05
CA THR A 54 2.14 3.10 6.44
C THR A 54 1.73 1.69 6.87
N PRO A 55 2.61 0.90 7.52
CA PRO A 55 2.23 -0.41 8.03
C PRO A 55 1.32 -0.25 9.26
N VAL A 56 0.20 -0.97 9.26
CA VAL A 56 -0.74 -1.10 10.40
C VAL A 56 -0.45 -2.39 11.16
N VAL A 57 -0.22 -3.48 10.41
CA VAL A 57 0.21 -4.78 10.93
C VAL A 57 1.38 -5.26 10.09
N THR A 58 2.42 -5.77 10.74
CA THR A 58 3.56 -6.40 10.06
C THR A 58 3.37 -7.91 10.09
N GLY A 59 3.29 -8.51 8.89
CA GLY A 59 3.25 -9.94 8.70
C GLY A 59 4.66 -10.55 8.67
N SER A 60 4.79 -11.66 7.94
CA SER A 60 6.06 -12.38 7.81
C SER A 60 6.96 -11.90 6.67
N ALA A 61 6.45 -11.11 5.72
CA ALA A 61 7.27 -10.52 4.67
C ALA A 61 8.17 -9.41 5.22
N THR A 62 9.35 -9.28 4.61
CA THR A 62 10.23 -8.13 4.90
C THR A 62 9.66 -6.89 4.23
N PHE A 63 9.38 -5.86 5.03
CA PHE A 63 8.87 -4.56 4.58
C PHE A 63 10.02 -3.55 4.41
N THR A 64 10.09 -2.91 3.25
CA THR A 64 10.94 -1.74 3.01
C THR A 64 10.10 -0.58 2.48
N HIS A 65 10.53 0.64 2.78
CA HIS A 65 9.78 1.86 2.48
C HIS A 65 10.71 2.97 1.99
N GLU A 66 10.36 3.53 0.84
CA GLU A 66 10.96 4.73 0.29
C GLU A 66 9.92 5.86 0.32
N PHE A 67 10.24 6.97 0.95
CA PHE A 67 9.33 8.12 1.02
C PHE A 67 9.24 8.84 -0.31
N GLY A 68 8.02 9.19 -0.72
CA GLY A 68 7.76 10.14 -1.80
C GLY A 68 8.37 11.50 -1.46
N GLN A 69 9.02 12.11 -2.45
CA GLN A 69 9.56 13.46 -2.38
C GLN A 69 8.88 14.31 -3.46
N ASP A 70 8.63 15.58 -3.14
CA ASP A 70 8.10 16.63 -4.02
C ASP A 70 8.69 16.63 -5.45
N ASP A 71 7.96 17.29 -6.36
CA ASP A 71 8.22 17.61 -7.79
C ASP A 71 8.51 16.44 -8.75
N LYS A 72 8.88 15.27 -8.25
CA LYS A 72 9.25 14.10 -9.07
C LYS A 72 8.67 12.77 -8.60
N ARG A 73 8.26 12.62 -7.32
CA ARG A 73 7.72 11.37 -6.76
C ARG A 73 6.54 11.62 -5.82
N HIS A 74 5.35 11.74 -6.39
CA HIS A 74 4.08 11.95 -5.68
C HIS A 74 3.57 10.71 -4.92
N SER A 75 4.42 9.71 -4.66
CA SER A 75 4.06 8.51 -3.93
C SER A 75 5.24 7.95 -3.14
N ASP A 76 4.96 7.53 -1.91
CA ASP A 76 5.75 6.52 -1.23
C ASP A 76 5.81 5.24 -2.07
N LYS A 77 6.91 4.50 -1.94
CA LYS A 77 7.04 3.14 -2.47
C LYS A 77 7.26 2.17 -1.32
N ALA A 78 6.28 1.33 -1.07
CA ALA A 78 6.43 0.19 -0.16
C ALA A 78 6.82 -1.06 -0.96
N THR A 79 7.59 -1.95 -0.36
CA THR A 79 7.93 -3.24 -0.96
C THR A 79 7.87 -4.33 0.08
N LEU A 80 7.19 -5.42 -0.26
CA LEU A 80 7.11 -6.65 0.53
C LEU A 80 7.93 -7.74 -0.16
N THR A 81 8.92 -8.28 0.55
CA THR A 81 9.73 -9.41 0.09
C THR A 81 9.44 -10.63 0.95
N GLY A 82 8.84 -11.67 0.37
CA GLY A 82 8.44 -12.89 1.07
C GLY A 82 7.47 -13.73 0.24
N ASP A 83 6.82 -14.71 0.86
CA ASP A 83 5.76 -15.53 0.23
C ASP A 83 4.41 -14.80 0.32
N VAL A 84 4.23 -13.79 -0.54
CA VAL A 84 3.00 -13.01 -0.67
C VAL A 84 2.24 -13.48 -1.91
N ARG A 85 1.01 -13.95 -1.73
CA ARG A 85 0.22 -14.67 -2.75
C ARG A 85 -1.07 -13.98 -3.15
N TRP A 86 -1.59 -13.11 -2.29
CA TRP A 86 -2.78 -12.32 -2.56
C TRP A 86 -2.73 -11.01 -1.81
N VAL A 87 -3.47 -10.03 -2.34
CA VAL A 87 -3.75 -8.74 -1.75
C VAL A 87 -5.25 -8.50 -1.81
N VAL A 88 -5.81 -7.88 -0.78
CA VAL A 88 -7.21 -7.42 -0.76
C VAL A 88 -7.25 -5.95 -0.41
N TYR A 89 -8.17 -5.23 -1.06
CA TYR A 89 -8.49 -3.85 -0.75
C TYR A 89 -9.71 -3.77 0.16
N GLY A 90 -9.62 -2.97 1.22
CA GLY A 90 -10.72 -2.73 2.16
C GLY A 90 -10.71 -1.33 2.76
N SER A 91 -11.81 -0.95 3.39
CA SER A 91 -12.01 0.38 4.00
C SER A 91 -12.05 0.35 5.53
N ALA A 92 -12.06 -0.83 6.15
CA ALA A 92 -12.08 -0.98 7.60
C ALA A 92 -11.40 -2.27 8.05
N MET A 93 -10.81 -2.23 9.24
CA MET A 93 -10.21 -3.39 9.89
C MET A 93 -10.61 -3.42 11.37
N ALA A 94 -11.08 -4.57 11.83
CA ALA A 94 -11.21 -4.84 13.26
C ALA A 94 -9.95 -5.56 13.76
N SER A 95 -9.46 -5.18 14.95
CA SER A 95 -8.33 -5.82 15.60
C SER A 95 -8.71 -6.33 16.99
N ALA A 96 -8.01 -7.39 17.43
CA ALA A 96 -8.07 -7.79 18.83
C ALA A 96 -7.48 -6.69 19.73
N LYS A 97 -7.99 -6.60 20.96
CA LYS A 97 -7.48 -5.68 21.98
C LYS A 97 -6.25 -6.24 22.69
#